data_AF-A0A931UE28-F1
#
_entry.id   AF-A0A931UE28-F1
#
_cell.length_a   1.000
_cell.length_b   1.000
_cell.length_c   1.000
_cell.angle_alpha   90.00
_cell.angle_beta   90.00
_cell.angle_gamma   90.00
#
_symmetry.space_group_name_H-M   'P 1'
#
loop_
_entity.id
_entity.type
_entity.pdbx_description
1 polymer ?
#
loop_
_entity_poly.entity_id
_entity_poly.type
_entity_poly.pdbx_seq_one_letter_code
_entity_poly.pdbx_strand_id
1 'polypeptide(L)'
;MKDGERKRLFLRVGDEVSHSNYEQWGIGVVVEVMTSSIPGGTCLARIRFQDGQLRVFDNDMDSERCCYYFGVRRYWNPSHGVNVLRAKFFSLKG
;
A
#
# COMPACT_ATOMS: atom_id res chain seq x y z
N MET A 1 -2.53 22.88 21.86
CA MET A 1 -2.49 21.46 21.45
C MET A 1 -1.41 21.36 20.38
N LYS A 2 -0.34 20.60 20.61
CA LYS A 2 0.66 20.36 19.56
C LYS A 2 -0.04 19.56 18.47
N ASP A 3 -0.05 20.09 17.25
CA ASP A 3 -0.45 19.36 16.06
C ASP A 3 0.31 18.03 16.07
N GLY A 4 -0.42 16.91 16.16
CA GLY A 4 0.21 15.60 16.19
C GLY A 4 1.02 15.42 14.91
N GLU A 5 2.28 15.04 15.03
CA GLU A 5 3.18 14.90 13.88
C GLU A 5 2.55 14.00 12.81
N ARG A 6 2.15 14.61 11.69
CA ARG A 6 1.45 13.90 10.62
C ARG A 6 2.42 12.94 9.94
N LYS A 7 2.25 11.64 10.20
CA LYS A 7 3.07 10.56 9.63
C LYS A 7 3.18 10.65 8.11
N ARG A 8 4.41 10.59 7.58
CA ARG A 8 4.67 10.55 6.14
C ARG A 8 4.48 9.12 5.64
N LEU A 9 3.26 8.79 5.26
CA LEU A 9 2.91 7.44 4.82
C LEU A 9 3.54 7.07 3.49
N PHE A 10 4.08 5.86 3.39
CA PHE A 10 4.48 5.28 2.10
C PHE A 10 3.28 4.80 1.30
N LEU A 11 2.45 3.92 1.89
CA LEU A 11 1.31 3.26 1.27
C LEU A 11 -0.04 3.80 1.78
N ARG A 12 -1.06 3.69 0.94
CA ARG A 12 -2.48 3.97 1.26
C ARG A 12 -3.34 2.73 1.04
N VAL A 13 -4.50 2.68 1.70
CA VAL A 13 -5.51 1.64 1.44
C VAL A 13 -5.87 1.64 -0.05
N GLY A 14 -5.88 0.45 -0.65
CA GLY A 14 -6.12 0.24 -2.07
C GLY A 14 -4.87 0.27 -2.95
N ASP A 15 -3.70 0.70 -2.45
CA ASP A 15 -2.45 0.58 -3.19
C ASP A 15 -2.17 -0.91 -3.49
N GLU A 16 -1.90 -1.23 -4.74
CA GLU A 16 -1.36 -2.52 -5.15
C GLU A 16 0.15 -2.51 -4.97
N VAL A 17 0.72 -3.63 -4.53
CA VAL A 17 2.15 -3.75 -4.25
C VAL A 17 2.71 -5.10 -4.69
N SER A 18 4.02 -5.16 -4.84
CA SER A 18 4.79 -6.41 -4.90
C SER A 18 5.95 -6.34 -3.90
N HIS A 19 6.60 -7.48 -3.65
CA HIS A 19 7.79 -7.54 -2.81
C HIS A 19 9.00 -8.05 -3.61
N SER A 20 10.08 -7.27 -3.67
CA SER A 20 11.25 -7.57 -4.51
C SER A 20 11.95 -8.88 -4.14
N ASN A 21 12.02 -9.18 -2.84
CA ASN A 21 12.74 -10.37 -2.34
C ASN A 21 11.83 -11.58 -2.14
N TYR A 22 10.52 -11.42 -2.32
CA TYR A 22 9.51 -12.46 -2.08
C TYR A 22 8.47 -12.45 -3.19
N GLU A 23 8.92 -12.58 -4.44
CA GLU A 23 8.07 -12.55 -5.63
C GLU A 23 6.96 -13.61 -5.58
N GLN A 24 7.22 -14.74 -4.91
CA GLN A 24 6.25 -15.83 -4.74
C GLN A 24 5.00 -15.43 -3.93
N TRP A 25 5.01 -14.29 -3.24
CA TRP A 25 3.81 -13.76 -2.59
C TRP A 25 2.79 -13.21 -3.60
N GLY A 26 3.23 -12.92 -4.83
CA GLY A 26 2.43 -12.29 -5.86
C GLY A 26 2.09 -10.83 -5.54
N ILE A 27 1.05 -10.31 -6.18
CA ILE A 27 0.55 -8.95 -5.94
C ILE A 27 -0.18 -8.90 -4.60
N GLY A 28 0.09 -7.85 -3.84
CA GLY A 28 -0.61 -7.52 -2.61
C GLY A 28 -1.50 -6.30 -2.76
N VAL A 29 -2.59 -6.26 -2.00
CA VAL A 29 -3.44 -5.06 -1.87
C VAL A 29 -3.38 -4.59 -0.42
N VAL A 30 -3.14 -3.30 -0.22
CA VAL A 30 -3.19 -2.68 1.11
C VAL A 30 -4.64 -2.59 1.56
N VAL A 31 -5.01 -3.37 2.56
CA VAL A 31 -6.39 -3.45 3.07
C VAL A 31 -6.65 -2.53 4.26
N GLU A 32 -5.60 -2.11 4.96
CA GLU A 32 -5.73 -1.27 6.16
C GLU A 32 -4.44 -0.47 6.41
N VAL A 33 -4.59 0.76 6.92
CA VAL A 33 -3.50 1.60 7.41
C VAL A 33 -3.85 2.10 8.81
N MET A 34 -2.92 1.92 9.76
CA MET A 34 -3.08 2.33 11.15
C MET A 34 -2.00 3.34 11.53
N THR A 35 -2.38 4.53 12.01
CA THR A 35 -1.44 5.56 12.47
C THR A 35 -1.77 6.03 13.89
N SER A 36 -0.76 6.18 14.72
CA SER A 36 -0.87 6.82 16.03
C SER A 36 -0.58 8.32 15.93
N SER A 37 -1.32 9.12 16.71
CA SER A 37 -1.06 10.55 16.90
C SER A 37 0.00 10.83 17.99
N ILE A 38 0.46 9.80 18.68
CA ILE A 38 1.49 9.91 19.72
C ILE A 38 2.87 9.94 19.02
N PRO A 39 3.78 10.88 19.39
CA PRO A 39 5.15 10.87 18.89
C PRO A 39 5.83 9.51 19.10
N GLY A 40 6.48 8.99 18.05
CA GLY A 40 7.08 7.65 18.07
C GLY A 40 6.06 6.49 18.03
N GLY A 41 4.77 6.79 17.97
CA GLY A 41 3.71 5.79 17.89
C GLY A 41 3.67 5.05 16.55
N THR A 42 2.86 4.01 16.53
CA THR A 42 2.68 3.05 15.44
C THR A 42 2.30 3.70 14.10
N CYS A 43 2.85 3.17 13.01
CA CYS A 43 2.49 3.50 11.63
C CYS A 43 2.59 2.23 10.79
N LEU A 44 1.46 1.59 10.49
CA LEU A 44 1.44 0.26 9.89
C LEU A 44 0.56 0.20 8.64
N ALA A 45 0.93 -0.66 7.70
CA ALA A 45 0.09 -1.09 6.59
C ALA A 45 -0.13 -2.60 6.67
N ARG A 46 -1.39 -3.05 6.52
CA ARG A 46 -1.74 -4.47 6.36
C ARG A 46 -2.01 -4.76 4.90
N ILE A 47 -1.33 -5.79 4.39
CA ILE A 47 -1.31 -6.13 2.98
C ILE A 47 -1.75 -7.58 2.82
N ARG A 48 -2.78 -7.82 2.01
CA ARG A 48 -3.21 -9.15 1.61
C ARG A 48 -2.52 -9.50 0.30
N PHE A 49 -1.65 -10.51 0.34
CA PHE A 49 -0.95 -11.01 -0.84
C PHE A 49 -1.73 -12.15 -1.51
N GLN A 50 -1.45 -12.38 -2.80
CA GLN A 50 -2.07 -13.44 -3.61
C GLN A 50 -1.76 -14.86 -3.13
N ASP A 51 -0.68 -15.03 -2.37
CA ASP A 51 -0.40 -16.28 -1.63
C ASP A 51 -1.40 -16.56 -0.48
N GLY A 52 -2.41 -15.70 -0.32
CA GLY A 52 -3.48 -15.80 0.66
C GLY A 52 -3.09 -15.25 2.03
N GLN A 53 -1.82 -14.91 2.27
CA GLN A 53 -1.35 -14.46 3.58
C GLN A 53 -1.55 -12.95 3.76
N LEU A 54 -1.81 -12.57 5.01
CA LEU A 54 -1.89 -11.18 5.42
C LEU A 54 -0.63 -10.82 6.20
N ARG A 55 0.06 -9.77 5.76
CA ARG A 55 1.32 -9.32 6.38
C ARG A 55 1.19 -7.86 6.82
N VAL A 56 1.87 -7.52 7.91
CA VAL A 56 1.85 -6.18 8.50
C VAL A 56 3.24 -5.60 8.39
N PHE A 57 3.36 -4.36 7.91
CA PHE A 57 4.64 -3.68 7.79
C PHE A 57 4.61 -2.28 8.38
N ASP A 58 5.78 -1.77 8.78
CA ASP A 58 5.98 -0.35 9.07
C ASP A 58 5.76 0.47 7.79
N ASN A 59 4.97 1.53 7.89
CA ASN A 59 4.54 2.38 6.79
C ASN A 59 4.99 3.85 6.94
N ASP A 60 5.84 4.14 7.93
CA ASP A 60 6.38 5.48 8.16
C ASP A 60 7.63 5.70 7.30
N MET A 61 7.57 6.58 6.29
CA MET A 61 8.72 6.88 5.43
C MET A 61 9.92 7.48 6.18
N ASP A 62 9.70 7.98 7.38
CA ASP A 62 10.74 8.55 8.23
C ASP A 62 11.32 7.49 9.20
N SER A 63 10.75 6.29 9.23
CA SER A 63 11.29 5.11 9.92
C SER A 63 12.28 4.37 9.02
N GLU A 64 13.45 4.02 9.56
CA GLU A 64 14.41 3.12 8.89
C GLU A 64 13.83 1.73 8.63
N ARG A 65 12.74 1.36 9.33
CA ARG A 65 12.04 0.08 9.17
C ARG A 65 10.92 0.13 8.13
N CYS A 66 10.69 1.27 7.47
CA CYS A 66 9.65 1.41 6.46
C CYS A 66 9.72 0.29 5.42
N CYS A 67 8.57 -0.29 5.09
CA CYS A 67 8.47 -1.37 4.12
C CYS A 67 9.07 -1.05 2.75
N TYR A 68 9.16 0.24 2.38
CA TYR A 68 9.89 0.68 1.20
C TYR A 68 11.36 0.22 1.22
N TYR A 69 12.05 0.33 2.36
CA TYR A 69 13.46 -0.07 2.47
C TYR A 69 13.63 -1.59 2.55
N PHE A 70 12.57 -2.34 2.87
CA PHE A 70 12.58 -3.80 2.98
C PHE A 70 12.11 -4.55 1.74
N GLY A 71 11.78 -3.83 0.66
CA GLY A 71 11.50 -4.43 -0.65
C GLY A 71 10.06 -4.35 -1.11
N VAL A 72 9.15 -3.72 -0.35
CA VAL A 72 7.79 -3.43 -0.85
C VAL A 72 7.86 -2.33 -1.91
N ARG A 73 7.20 -2.57 -3.04
CA ARG A 73 7.14 -1.66 -4.19
C ARG A 73 5.68 -1.46 -4.58
N ARG A 74 5.29 -0.22 -4.90
CA ARG A 74 3.99 0.03 -5.52
C ARG A 74 3.95 -0.69 -6.87
N TYR A 75 2.99 -1.57 -7.03
CA TYR A 75 2.73 -2.21 -8.29
C TYR A 75 1.96 -1.23 -9.16
N TRP A 76 2.59 -0.84 -10.26
CA TRP A 76 1.93 -0.06 -11.29
C TRP A 76 1.69 -0.97 -12.48
N ASN A 77 0.42 -1.26 -12.76
CA ASN A 77 0.04 -1.93 -14.00
C ASN A 77 -0.25 -0.85 -15.07
N PRO A 78 0.58 -0.73 -16.13
CA PRO A 78 0.40 0.24 -17.20
C PRO A 78 -0.98 0.14 -17.87
N SER A 79 -1.51 -1.09 -17.93
CA SER A 79 -2.77 -1.39 -18.58
C SER A 79 -3.98 -1.03 -17.70
N HIS A 80 -3.79 -0.82 -16.39
CA HIS A 80 -4.90 -0.64 -15.46
C HIS A 80 -5.70 0.63 -15.75
N GLY A 81 -5.01 1.75 -16.01
CA GLY A 81 -5.67 3.00 -16.41
C GLY A 81 -6.45 2.85 -17.72
N VAL A 82 -5.87 2.16 -18.70
CA VAL A 82 -6.51 1.88 -19.99
C VAL A 82 -7.75 1.00 -19.81
N ASN A 83 -7.66 -0.05 -18.99
CA ASN A 83 -8.77 -0.97 -18.73
C ASN A 83 -9.92 -0.31 -17.97
N VAL A 84 -9.62 0.54 -16.97
CA VAL A 84 -10.63 1.31 -16.23
C VAL A 84 -11.35 2.31 -17.15
N LEU A 85 -10.60 3.04 -17.98
CA LEU A 85 -11.20 3.94 -18.96
C LEU A 85 -12.08 3.16 -19.95
N ARG A 86 -11.56 2.05 -20.48
CA ARG A 86 -12.29 1.18 -21.40
C ARG A 86 -13.61 0.69 -20.78
N ALA A 87 -13.58 0.17 -19.56
CA ALA A 87 -14.77 -0.28 -18.85
C ALA A 87 -15.80 0.86 -18.68
N LYS A 88 -15.37 2.07 -18.33
CA LYS A 88 -16.27 3.23 -18.23
C LYS A 88 -16.88 3.63 -19.57
N PHE A 89 -16.09 3.61 -20.66
CA PHE A 89 -16.60 3.93 -22.00
C PHE A 89 -17.62 2.91 -22.53
N PHE A 90 -17.43 1.62 -22.22
CA PHE A 90 -18.39 0.58 -22.63
C PHE A 90 -19.60 0.48 -21.70
N SER A 91 -19.49 0.91 -20.44
CA SER A 91 -20.62 0.96 -19.50
C SER A 91 -21.55 2.17 -19.71
N LEU A 92 -21.14 3.19 -20.47
CA LEU A 92 -21.95 4.38 -20.81
C LEU A 92 -22.70 4.24 -22.15
N LYS A 93 -22.51 3.13 -22.86
CA LYS A 93 -23.17 2.82 -24.14
C LYS A 93 -24.29 1.78 -24.02
N GLY A 94 -24.71 1.46 -22.80
CA GLY A 94 -25.86 0.60 -22.49
C GLY A 94 -27.06 1.42 -22.10
#